data_AF-A0A5N6TTN5-F1
#
_entry.id   AF-A0A5N6TTN5-F1
#
_cell.length_a   1.000
_cell.length_b   1.000
_cell.length_c   1.000
_cell.angle_alpha   90.00
_cell.angle_beta   90.00
_cell.angle_gamma   90.00
#
_symmetry.space_group_name_H-M   'P 1'
#
loop_
_entity.id
_entity.type
_entity.pdbx_description
1 polymer ?
#
loop_
_entity_poly.entity_id
_entity_poly.type
_entity_poly.pdbx_seq_one_letter_code
_entity_poly.pdbx_strand_id
1 'polypeptide(L)'
;MTMFASHVARLVHERFEALPGRSKPCVRGDGTREWVPMVGVVVVRGESANEEIACVAVTSGAKCLPASQVSKCKGLVLHDWHAEVLALRAFNYWLLCQCRYAAEEPGAYVRRRTSPDADGPPFELNPDVRVYMYCTCAPCGDASMELCMAAQEDATPWDLIPSSSVSTGAGAEDGAEELLDGRGYFSRLGIVRRKPARADAEATRSKSCSDKLALRQVSSLLSYETSLLVAVTENAYLEGIVLPETEITAVGYARCFGEEGRMAALKGREWSGYRFRAFTVLSVPREEVDVLWAFGKEESTASLSLRSDKSSAGKSKPAVVSAVWVAAPERDVSDGVKALPKLCGVKTGLYETIINGVKQGNRASEPMARGASALSRARLWGLAREIVCGEKQGEGSVLRGIVEARSYREFKKEATVLTGSLEQRKNAVRDAKAVLKGWTPNIRDEEWGLEVLVDPKKRKRGL
;
A
#
# COMPACT_ATOMS: atom_id res chain seq x y z
N MET A 1 -7.39 13.75 21.40
CA MET A 1 -7.22 12.68 20.40
C MET A 1 -8.32 12.69 19.34
N THR A 2 -9.60 12.70 19.71
CA THR A 2 -10.73 12.74 18.74
C THR A 2 -10.69 13.94 17.79
N MET A 3 -10.35 15.14 18.29
CA MET A 3 -10.22 16.35 17.45
C MET A 3 -9.14 16.21 16.36
N PHE A 4 -8.02 15.55 16.67
CA PHE A 4 -6.95 15.28 15.69
C PHE A 4 -7.42 14.28 14.63
N ALA A 5 -8.04 13.17 15.06
CA ALA A 5 -8.59 12.15 14.17
C ALA A 5 -9.63 12.73 13.19
N SER A 6 -10.56 13.55 13.69
CA SER A 6 -11.54 14.27 12.86
C SER A 6 -10.88 15.24 11.88
N HIS A 7 -9.85 15.99 12.32
CA HIS A 7 -9.10 16.87 11.41
C HIS A 7 -8.40 16.08 10.29
N VAL A 8 -7.73 14.97 10.63
CA VAL A 8 -7.11 14.06 9.66
C VAL A 8 -8.14 13.54 8.65
N ALA A 9 -9.32 13.10 9.12
CA ALA A 9 -10.39 12.63 8.24
C ALA A 9 -10.86 13.73 7.27
N ARG A 10 -11.24 14.91 7.79
CA ARG A 10 -11.70 16.04 6.96
C ARG A 10 -10.66 16.44 5.92
N LEU A 11 -9.40 16.54 6.31
CA LEU A 11 -8.31 16.88 5.41
C LEU A 11 -8.18 15.88 4.25
N VAL A 12 -8.24 14.58 4.53
CA VAL A 12 -8.14 13.54 3.49
C VAL A 12 -9.37 13.54 2.58
N HIS A 13 -10.57 13.67 3.15
CA HIS A 13 -11.82 13.75 2.38
C HIS A 13 -11.87 14.98 1.48
N GLU A 14 -11.44 16.15 1.96
CA GLU A 14 -11.36 17.38 1.17
C GLU A 14 -10.48 17.19 -0.09
N ARG A 15 -9.32 16.52 0.07
CA ARG A 15 -8.44 16.19 -1.06
C ARG A 15 -9.10 15.25 -2.04
N PHE A 16 -9.77 14.20 -1.55
CA PHE A 16 -10.47 13.26 -2.44
C PHE A 16 -11.61 13.96 -3.20
N GLU A 17 -12.37 14.82 -2.53
CA GLU A 17 -13.50 15.51 -3.13
C GLU A 17 -13.08 16.48 -4.23
N ALA A 18 -11.91 17.08 -4.12
CA ALA A 18 -11.36 17.92 -5.18
C ALA A 18 -10.91 17.14 -6.43
N LEU A 19 -10.80 15.81 -6.38
CA LEU A 19 -10.41 15.00 -7.54
C LEU A 19 -11.48 15.04 -8.64
N PRO A 20 -11.09 14.95 -9.92
CA PRO A 20 -12.03 14.89 -11.03
C PRO A 20 -13.01 13.72 -10.88
N GLY A 21 -14.28 13.94 -11.25
CA GLY A 21 -15.34 12.93 -11.12
C GLY A 21 -15.04 11.60 -11.82
N ARG A 22 -14.21 11.59 -12.89
CA ARG A 22 -13.78 10.35 -13.57
C ARG A 22 -12.96 9.38 -12.71
N SER A 23 -12.44 9.84 -11.57
CA SER A 23 -11.69 9.02 -10.60
C SER A 23 -12.54 8.53 -9.44
N LYS A 24 -13.80 8.97 -9.36
CA LYS A 24 -14.73 8.62 -8.28
C LYS A 24 -15.65 7.48 -8.73
N PRO A 25 -16.13 6.64 -7.79
CA PRO A 25 -17.19 5.67 -8.09
C PRO A 25 -18.45 6.37 -8.63
N CYS A 26 -19.24 5.65 -9.43
CA CYS A 26 -20.49 6.16 -9.99
C CYS A 26 -21.66 5.22 -9.73
N VAL A 27 -22.87 5.70 -10.00
CA VAL A 27 -24.05 4.84 -10.14
C VAL A 27 -24.13 4.41 -11.60
N ARG A 28 -24.20 3.11 -11.84
CA ARG A 28 -24.29 2.53 -13.19
C ARG A 28 -25.67 2.76 -13.78
N GLY A 29 -25.79 2.63 -15.11
CA GLY A 29 -27.08 2.79 -15.80
C GLY A 29 -28.18 1.81 -15.37
N ASP A 30 -27.81 0.69 -14.75
CA ASP A 30 -28.75 -0.28 -14.15
C ASP A 30 -29.13 0.03 -12.69
N GLY A 31 -28.75 1.21 -12.18
CA GLY A 31 -28.97 1.64 -10.80
C GLY A 31 -27.99 1.04 -9.80
N THR A 32 -27.01 0.22 -10.22
CA THR A 32 -26.02 -0.34 -9.29
C THR A 32 -25.08 0.75 -8.78
N ARG A 33 -25.02 0.95 -7.45
CA ARG A 33 -24.08 1.88 -6.81
C ARG A 33 -22.69 1.25 -6.70
N GLU A 34 -21.65 1.99 -7.07
CA GLU A 34 -20.27 1.58 -6.79
C GLU A 34 -19.77 2.13 -5.44
N TRP A 35 -19.06 1.28 -4.68
CA TRP A 35 -18.39 1.67 -3.44
C TRP A 35 -16.88 1.43 -3.54
N VAL A 36 -16.09 2.18 -2.76
CA VAL A 36 -14.63 2.00 -2.74
C VAL A 36 -14.06 2.37 -1.36
N PRO A 37 -13.07 1.64 -0.82
CA PRO A 37 -12.26 2.11 0.29
C PRO A 37 -11.35 3.26 -0.17
N MET A 38 -11.11 4.21 0.72
CA MET A 38 -10.15 5.30 0.54
C MET A 38 -9.15 5.30 1.69
N VAL A 39 -7.91 5.63 1.36
CA VAL A 39 -6.83 5.81 2.31
C VAL A 39 -6.07 7.09 2.01
N GLY A 40 -5.83 7.89 3.06
CA GLY A 40 -4.93 9.04 3.02
C GLY A 40 -3.68 8.79 3.84
N VAL A 41 -2.53 9.29 3.38
CA VAL A 41 -1.30 9.39 4.18
C VAL A 41 -1.16 10.82 4.64
N VAL A 42 -1.06 11.01 5.95
CA VAL A 42 -0.92 12.32 6.59
C VAL A 42 0.40 12.36 7.33
N VAL A 43 1.14 13.44 7.11
CA VAL A 43 2.39 13.72 7.78
C VAL A 43 2.16 14.87 8.76
N VAL A 44 2.59 14.67 9.99
CA VAL A 44 2.56 15.69 11.04
C VAL A 44 3.99 16.10 11.34
N ARG A 45 4.24 17.40 11.45
CA ARG A 45 5.54 17.98 11.79
C ARG A 45 5.46 18.93 12.97
N GLY A 46 6.56 19.07 13.69
CA GLY A 46 6.64 19.94 14.87
C GLY A 46 6.03 19.33 16.14
N GLU A 47 6.14 20.10 17.21
CA GLU A 47 5.67 19.78 18.55
C GLU A 47 4.21 20.24 18.76
N SER A 48 3.50 19.63 19.72
CA SER A 48 2.03 19.73 19.88
C SER A 48 1.41 21.13 19.90
N ALA A 49 2.17 22.20 20.18
CA ALA A 49 1.67 23.57 20.11
C ALA A 49 1.68 24.19 18.69
N ASN A 50 2.52 23.69 17.78
CA ASN A 50 2.76 24.22 16.43
C ASN A 50 2.75 23.10 15.37
N GLU A 51 1.91 22.08 15.54
CA GLU A 51 1.85 20.94 14.62
C GLU A 51 1.35 21.37 13.23
N GLU A 52 2.18 21.14 12.21
CA GLU A 52 1.77 21.25 10.80
C GLU A 52 1.28 19.88 10.33
N ILE A 53 0.03 19.82 9.83
CA ILE A 53 -0.60 18.60 9.36
C ILE A 53 -0.78 18.68 7.84
N ALA A 54 -0.14 17.77 7.11
CA ALA A 54 -0.17 17.75 5.66
C ALA A 54 -0.63 16.38 5.13
N CYS A 55 -1.66 16.36 4.28
CA CYS A 55 -2.01 15.17 3.52
C CYS A 55 -1.10 15.05 2.29
N VAL A 56 -0.25 14.03 2.26
CA VAL A 56 0.77 13.86 1.22
C VAL A 56 0.35 12.87 0.14
N ALA A 57 -0.63 12.00 0.42
CA ALA A 57 -1.21 11.09 -0.57
C ALA A 57 -2.66 10.76 -0.25
N VAL A 58 -3.47 10.58 -1.30
CA VAL A 58 -4.84 10.04 -1.22
C VAL A 58 -5.02 8.98 -2.28
N THR A 59 -5.57 7.84 -1.89
CA THR A 59 -5.77 6.72 -2.77
C THR A 59 -7.11 6.04 -2.52
N SER A 60 -7.71 5.45 -3.54
CA SER A 60 -8.87 4.58 -3.40
C SER A 60 -8.67 3.28 -4.16
N GLY A 61 -9.31 2.19 -3.73
CA GLY A 61 -9.31 0.95 -4.48
C GLY A 61 -9.60 -0.30 -3.65
N ALA A 62 -10.07 -1.35 -4.32
CA ALA A 62 -10.53 -2.60 -3.70
C ALA A 62 -10.22 -3.86 -4.55
N LYS A 63 -9.29 -3.77 -5.50
CA LYS A 63 -8.99 -4.89 -6.42
C LYS A 63 -7.50 -5.19 -6.52
N CYS A 64 -7.23 -6.37 -7.04
CA CYS A 64 -5.90 -6.93 -7.17
C CYS A 64 -5.82 -7.82 -8.41
N LEU A 65 -4.60 -8.06 -8.86
CA LEU A 65 -4.32 -8.84 -10.06
C LEU A 65 -4.52 -10.35 -9.82
N PRO A 66 -5.15 -11.10 -10.73
CA PRO A 66 -5.21 -12.55 -10.66
C PRO A 66 -3.83 -13.21 -10.77
N ALA A 67 -3.67 -14.38 -10.15
CA ALA A 67 -2.40 -15.11 -10.16
C ALA A 67 -1.94 -15.51 -11.56
N SER A 68 -2.87 -15.82 -12.48
CA SER A 68 -2.54 -16.18 -13.88
C SER A 68 -1.90 -15.05 -14.68
N GLN A 69 -2.09 -13.79 -14.27
CA GLN A 69 -1.61 -12.62 -15.01
C GLN A 69 -0.23 -12.12 -14.54
N VAL A 70 0.24 -12.58 -13.37
CA VAL A 70 1.48 -12.07 -12.74
C VAL A 70 2.68 -12.15 -13.68
N SER A 71 2.87 -13.27 -14.39
CA SER A 71 4.02 -13.47 -15.28
C SER A 71 4.06 -12.55 -16.51
N LYS A 72 2.96 -11.86 -16.81
CA LYS A 72 2.84 -10.97 -17.98
C LYS A 72 3.11 -9.50 -17.64
N CYS A 73 3.29 -9.19 -16.36
CA CYS A 73 3.26 -7.81 -15.86
C CYS A 73 4.55 -7.03 -16.13
N LYS A 74 5.71 -7.69 -16.10
CA LYS A 74 7.04 -7.09 -16.37
C LYS A 74 7.32 -5.88 -15.48
N GLY A 75 6.82 -5.89 -14.25
CA GLY A 75 6.94 -4.76 -13.32
C GLY A 75 6.12 -3.51 -13.66
N LEU A 76 5.34 -3.52 -14.76
CA LEU A 76 4.57 -2.38 -15.28
C LEU A 76 3.12 -2.33 -14.78
N VAL A 77 2.61 -3.44 -14.22
CA VAL A 77 1.24 -3.57 -13.71
C VAL A 77 1.28 -3.63 -12.18
N LEU A 78 0.37 -2.92 -11.52
CA LEU A 78 0.17 -3.03 -10.08
C LEU A 78 -0.49 -4.38 -9.76
N HIS A 79 0.13 -5.19 -8.91
CA HIS A 79 -0.44 -6.48 -8.51
C HIS A 79 -1.57 -6.34 -7.48
N ASP A 80 -1.57 -5.23 -6.76
CA ASP A 80 -2.53 -4.92 -5.71
C ASP A 80 -2.71 -3.42 -5.68
N TRP A 81 -3.94 -3.00 -5.92
CA TRP A 81 -4.33 -1.61 -5.92
C TRP A 81 -5.52 -1.39 -4.97
N HIS A 82 -5.54 -2.14 -3.86
CA HIS A 82 -6.26 -1.68 -2.69
C HIS A 82 -5.70 -0.35 -2.19
N ALA A 83 -6.57 0.49 -1.62
CA ALA A 83 -6.21 1.82 -1.15
C ALA A 83 -5.02 1.81 -0.19
N GLU A 84 -4.97 0.91 0.80
CA GLU A 84 -3.86 0.82 1.76
C GLU A 84 -2.53 0.52 1.07
N VAL A 85 -2.56 -0.35 0.05
CA VAL A 85 -1.35 -0.73 -0.69
C VAL A 85 -0.92 0.38 -1.65
N LEU A 86 -1.86 1.06 -2.30
CA LEU A 86 -1.56 2.24 -3.11
C LEU A 86 -0.98 3.35 -2.25
N ALA A 87 -1.55 3.62 -1.08
CA ALA A 87 -1.08 4.63 -0.14
C ALA A 87 0.38 4.40 0.27
N LEU A 88 0.75 3.16 0.61
CA LEU A 88 2.15 2.81 0.91
C LEU A 88 3.07 3.07 -0.30
N ARG A 89 2.63 2.77 -1.52
CA ARG A 89 3.43 3.02 -2.74
C ARG A 89 3.50 4.50 -3.08
N ALA A 90 2.40 5.22 -2.90
CA ALA A 90 2.29 6.66 -3.09
C ALA A 90 3.19 7.43 -2.11
N PHE A 91 3.24 7.01 -0.85
CA PHE A 91 4.15 7.56 0.15
C PHE A 91 5.61 7.35 -0.25
N ASN A 92 5.98 6.16 -0.75
CA ASN A 92 7.35 5.92 -1.23
C ASN A 92 7.70 6.71 -2.50
N TYR A 93 6.75 6.89 -3.42
CA TYR A 93 6.91 7.81 -4.55
C TYR A 93 7.16 9.24 -4.06
N TRP A 94 6.34 9.72 -3.12
CA TRP A 94 6.50 11.04 -2.49
C TRP A 94 7.87 11.19 -1.84
N LEU A 95 8.31 10.21 -1.03
CA LEU A 95 9.63 10.23 -0.41
C LEU A 95 10.77 10.27 -1.43
N LEU A 96 10.69 9.50 -2.52
CA LEU A 96 11.70 9.57 -3.58
C LEU A 96 11.73 10.97 -4.22
N CYS A 97 10.56 11.58 -4.45
CA CYS A 97 10.50 12.98 -4.91
C CYS A 97 11.10 13.96 -3.88
N GLN A 98 10.91 13.73 -2.59
CA GLN A 98 11.54 14.51 -1.52
C GLN A 98 13.06 14.33 -1.50
N CYS A 99 13.59 13.10 -1.68
CA CYS A 99 15.03 12.86 -1.76
C CYS A 99 15.68 13.62 -2.92
N ARG A 100 15.01 13.64 -4.08
CA ARG A 100 15.48 14.41 -5.24
C ARG A 100 15.64 15.89 -4.91
N TYR A 101 14.74 16.46 -4.12
CA TYR A 101 14.84 17.84 -3.64
C TYR A 101 15.91 18.00 -2.56
N ALA A 102 15.95 17.07 -1.60
CA ALA A 102 16.89 17.06 -0.49
C ALA A 102 18.37 16.94 -0.91
N ALA A 103 18.62 16.47 -2.13
CA ALA A 103 19.94 16.41 -2.74
C ALA A 103 20.55 17.80 -3.01
N GLU A 104 19.70 18.83 -3.16
CA GLU A 104 20.12 20.21 -3.45
C GLU A 104 20.13 21.08 -2.18
N GLU A 105 19.08 21.00 -1.36
CA GLU A 105 18.91 21.79 -0.13
C GLU A 105 18.19 20.96 0.95
N PRO A 106 18.35 21.24 2.25
CA PRO A 106 17.59 20.55 3.30
C PRO A 106 16.08 20.70 3.10
N GLY A 107 15.39 19.58 2.89
CA GLY A 107 13.93 19.54 2.77
C GLY A 107 13.24 19.52 4.12
N ALA A 108 11.98 19.99 4.16
CA ALA A 108 11.25 20.06 5.42
C ALA A 108 10.79 18.69 5.96
N TYR A 109 10.76 17.66 5.10
CA TYR A 109 10.40 16.29 5.47
C TYR A 109 11.56 15.30 5.44
N VAL A 110 12.49 15.49 4.51
CA VAL A 110 13.65 14.61 4.27
C VAL A 110 14.89 15.49 4.24
N ARG A 111 15.93 15.08 4.96
CA ARG A 111 17.23 15.74 4.97
C ARG A 111 18.35 14.79 4.58
N ARG A 112 19.46 15.35 4.12
CA ARG A 112 20.70 14.61 3.94
C ARG A 112 21.30 14.28 5.32
N ARG A 113 21.82 13.06 5.48
CA ARG A 113 22.53 12.65 6.69
C ARG A 113 23.89 13.35 6.74
N THR A 114 24.29 13.79 7.93
CA THR A 114 25.57 14.48 8.16
C THR A 114 26.77 13.53 8.22
N SER A 115 26.53 12.28 8.60
CA SER A 115 27.56 11.23 8.69
C SER A 115 26.95 9.90 8.26
N PRO A 116 26.67 9.71 6.97
CA PRO A 116 26.22 8.42 6.47
C PRO A 116 27.36 7.40 6.62
N ASP A 117 27.01 6.16 6.96
CA ASP A 117 27.91 5.03 6.76
C ASP A 117 28.32 5.00 5.28
N ALA A 118 29.55 4.57 4.96
CA ALA A 118 30.08 4.63 3.59
C ALA A 118 29.16 3.96 2.54
N ASP A 119 28.43 2.92 2.96
CA ASP A 119 27.47 2.17 2.14
C ASP A 119 26.00 2.35 2.61
N GLY A 120 25.76 3.34 3.46
CA GLY A 120 24.45 3.63 4.05
C GLY A 120 23.60 4.56 3.18
N PRO A 121 22.27 4.61 3.42
CA PRO A 121 21.41 5.54 2.69
C PRO A 121 21.81 7.00 2.97
N PRO A 122 21.83 7.88 1.95
CA PRO A 122 22.27 9.28 2.09
C PRO A 122 21.27 10.20 2.79
N PHE A 123 19.99 9.85 2.81
CA PHE A 123 18.92 10.68 3.38
C PHE A 123 18.28 10.02 4.61
N GLU A 124 17.56 10.81 5.39
CA GLU A 124 16.67 10.35 6.46
C GLU A 124 15.45 11.27 6.56
N LEU A 125 14.36 10.78 7.14
CA LEU A 125 13.22 11.61 7.50
C LEU A 125 13.62 12.54 8.65
N ASN A 126 13.12 13.78 8.67
CA ASN A 126 13.37 14.70 9.77
C ASN A 126 12.79 14.16 11.09
N PRO A 127 13.50 14.25 12.23
CA PRO A 127 13.09 13.61 13.48
C PRO A 127 11.72 14.03 14.03
N ASP A 128 11.24 15.21 13.68
CA ASP A 128 9.93 15.77 14.07
C ASP A 128 8.76 15.30 13.20
N VAL A 129 9.03 14.48 12.17
CA VAL A 129 8.03 13.92 11.27
C VAL A 129 7.35 12.70 11.89
N ARG A 130 6.02 12.69 11.90
CA ARG A 130 5.19 11.52 12.23
C ARG A 130 4.25 11.18 11.08
N VAL A 131 4.06 9.89 10.81
CA VAL A 131 3.26 9.42 9.67
C VAL A 131 2.00 8.70 10.16
N TYR A 132 0.84 9.16 9.69
CA TYR A 132 -0.46 8.56 9.96
C TYR A 132 -1.13 8.08 8.67
N MET A 133 -1.97 7.06 8.78
CA MET A 133 -2.88 6.67 7.71
C MET A 133 -4.33 6.86 8.14
N TYR A 134 -5.13 7.55 7.34
CA TYR A 134 -6.59 7.52 7.46
C TYR A 134 -7.15 6.44 6.55
N CYS A 135 -8.02 5.57 7.04
CA CYS A 135 -8.68 4.53 6.26
C CYS A 135 -10.20 4.62 6.44
N THR A 136 -10.97 4.64 5.36
CA THR A 136 -12.45 4.65 5.45
C THR A 136 -13.06 3.28 5.78
N CYS A 137 -12.27 2.21 5.70
CA CYS A 137 -12.68 0.85 6.07
C CYS A 137 -11.53 0.14 6.81
N ALA A 138 -11.88 -0.87 7.61
CA ALA A 138 -10.92 -1.76 8.25
C ALA A 138 -10.02 -2.43 7.20
N PRO A 139 -8.70 -2.51 7.41
CA PRO A 139 -7.80 -3.16 6.47
C PRO A 139 -8.21 -4.62 6.25
N CYS A 140 -8.46 -5.01 5.01
CA CYS A 140 -8.99 -6.35 4.75
C CYS A 140 -8.05 -7.44 5.31
N GLY A 141 -8.63 -8.50 5.87
CA GLY A 141 -7.89 -9.60 6.50
C GLY A 141 -8.19 -9.69 7.99
N ASP A 142 -7.18 -10.07 8.78
CA ASP A 142 -7.33 -10.39 10.21
C ASP A 142 -7.98 -9.27 11.05
N ALA A 143 -7.69 -7.99 10.78
CA ALA A 143 -8.26 -6.86 11.52
C ALA A 143 -9.76 -6.63 11.24
N SER A 144 -10.25 -7.09 10.08
CA SER A 144 -11.65 -6.90 9.68
C SER A 144 -12.52 -8.14 9.90
N MET A 145 -11.97 -9.24 10.44
CA MET A 145 -12.65 -10.54 10.44
C MET A 145 -13.96 -10.53 11.22
N GLU A 146 -13.97 -9.92 12.41
CA GLU A 146 -15.17 -9.80 13.25
C GLU A 146 -16.26 -8.97 12.57
N LEU A 147 -15.88 -7.87 11.90
CA LEU A 147 -16.81 -7.07 11.09
C LEU A 147 -17.38 -7.89 9.92
N CYS A 148 -16.53 -8.73 9.32
CA CYS A 148 -16.97 -9.61 8.24
C CYS A 148 -17.96 -10.67 8.73
N MET A 149 -17.74 -11.23 9.92
CA MET A 149 -18.63 -12.22 10.54
C MET A 149 -19.97 -11.59 10.93
N ALA A 150 -19.94 -10.41 11.58
CA ALA A 150 -21.13 -9.69 12.01
C ALA A 150 -22.03 -9.25 10.83
N ALA A 151 -21.46 -9.09 9.64
CA ALA A 151 -22.18 -8.71 8.42
C ALA A 151 -22.79 -9.89 7.65
N GLN A 152 -22.63 -11.15 8.10
CA GLN A 152 -23.24 -12.32 7.47
C GLN A 152 -24.57 -12.69 8.13
N GLU A 153 -25.55 -13.11 7.31
CA GLU A 153 -26.83 -13.64 7.81
C GLU A 153 -26.66 -15.00 8.51
N ASP A 154 -25.69 -15.80 8.07
CA ASP A 154 -25.25 -17.03 8.71
C ASP A 154 -23.74 -16.98 8.95
N ALA A 155 -23.35 -16.86 10.22
CA ALA A 155 -21.96 -16.82 10.66
C ALA A 155 -21.41 -18.21 11.02
N THR A 156 -22.15 -19.29 10.73
CA THR A 156 -21.71 -20.66 11.00
C THR A 156 -20.42 -20.94 10.22
N PRO A 157 -19.31 -21.28 10.89
CA PRO A 157 -18.08 -21.64 10.20
C PRO A 157 -18.33 -22.85 9.29
N TRP A 158 -17.95 -22.73 8.01
CA TRP A 158 -17.96 -23.88 7.11
C TRP A 158 -17.07 -24.99 7.69
N ASP A 159 -17.63 -26.18 7.90
CA ASP A 159 -16.88 -27.34 8.36
C ASP A 159 -15.75 -27.65 7.37
N LEU A 160 -14.58 -28.00 7.92
CA LEU A 160 -13.48 -28.54 7.13
C LEU A 160 -13.98 -29.84 6.51
N ILE A 161 -14.08 -29.91 5.18
CA ILE A 161 -14.07 -31.22 4.52
C ILE A 161 -12.65 -31.74 4.74
N PRO A 162 -12.45 -32.82 5.52
CA PRO A 162 -11.12 -33.38 5.70
C PRO A 162 -10.57 -33.71 4.31
N SER A 163 -9.30 -33.36 4.08
CA SER A 163 -8.56 -33.55 2.84
C SER A 163 -8.26 -35.04 2.53
N SER A 164 -9.27 -35.90 2.65
CA SER A 164 -9.23 -37.34 2.38
C SER A 164 -10.17 -37.79 1.25
N SER A 165 -10.80 -36.88 0.50
CA SER A 165 -11.73 -37.28 -0.59
C SER A 165 -11.47 -36.68 -1.97
N VAL A 166 -10.28 -36.10 -2.23
CA VAL A 166 -9.86 -35.78 -3.62
C VAL A 166 -8.58 -36.53 -3.95
N SER A 167 -8.72 -37.85 -4.10
CA SER A 167 -7.75 -38.69 -4.79
C SER A 167 -8.32 -39.06 -6.15
N THR A 168 -7.91 -38.36 -7.21
CA THR A 168 -7.53 -38.94 -8.51
C THR A 168 -7.02 -37.85 -9.46
N GLY A 169 -5.75 -37.93 -9.87
CA GLY A 169 -5.24 -37.20 -11.03
C GLY A 169 -3.88 -36.51 -10.87
N ALA A 170 -2.81 -37.30 -10.85
CA ALA A 170 -1.42 -37.01 -11.26
C ALA A 170 -0.79 -35.61 -11.01
N GLY A 171 0.19 -35.58 -10.10
CA GLY A 171 1.21 -34.53 -10.02
C GLY A 171 1.27 -33.77 -8.70
N ALA A 172 1.26 -34.47 -7.56
CA ALA A 172 1.49 -33.86 -6.27
C ALA A 172 2.99 -33.57 -6.06
N GLU A 173 3.39 -32.31 -6.23
CA GLU A 173 4.56 -31.79 -5.55
C GLU A 173 4.17 -31.35 -4.13
N ASP A 174 5.06 -31.70 -3.21
CA ASP A 174 4.97 -31.72 -1.76
C ASP A 174 4.60 -30.36 -1.11
N GLY A 175 3.74 -30.37 -0.07
CA GLY A 175 3.55 -29.25 0.84
C GLY A 175 2.41 -28.25 0.57
N ALA A 176 1.20 -28.70 0.22
CA ALA A 176 0.02 -27.82 0.19
C ALA A 176 -0.44 -27.41 1.61
N GLU A 177 0.28 -26.49 2.26
CA GLU A 177 -0.32 -25.70 3.36
C GLU A 177 -1.60 -25.07 2.84
N GLU A 178 -2.73 -25.37 3.48
CA GLU A 178 -4.07 -24.95 3.12
C GLU A 178 -4.17 -23.42 2.99
N LEU A 179 -4.11 -22.91 1.76
CA LEU A 179 -4.00 -21.48 1.47
C LEU A 179 -5.36 -20.81 1.69
N LEU A 180 -5.43 -19.91 2.67
CA LEU A 180 -6.67 -19.20 2.97
C LEU A 180 -6.90 -18.03 2.01
N ASP A 181 -7.84 -18.25 1.10
CA ASP A 181 -8.29 -17.24 0.16
C ASP A 181 -9.52 -16.49 0.71
N GLY A 182 -9.38 -15.18 0.82
CA GLY A 182 -10.48 -14.26 1.08
C GLY A 182 -11.10 -14.37 2.47
N ARG A 183 -12.44 -14.45 2.46
CA ARG A 183 -13.30 -14.48 3.64
C ARG A 183 -13.68 -15.90 4.06
N GLY A 184 -13.16 -16.94 3.40
CA GLY A 184 -13.38 -18.32 3.83
C GLY A 184 -12.80 -18.57 5.22
N TYR A 185 -13.38 -19.52 5.95
CA TYR A 185 -12.86 -20.00 7.24
C TYR A 185 -12.73 -18.90 8.31
N PHE A 186 -13.83 -18.22 8.64
CA PHE A 186 -13.87 -17.12 9.62
C PHE A 186 -13.32 -17.48 11.00
N SER A 187 -13.47 -18.74 11.41
CA SER A 187 -12.96 -19.26 12.67
C SER A 187 -11.42 -19.23 12.77
N ARG A 188 -10.71 -19.21 11.64
CA ARG A 188 -9.24 -19.22 11.63
C ARG A 188 -8.68 -17.79 11.67
N LEU A 189 -8.75 -17.19 12.86
CA LEU A 189 -8.13 -15.90 13.16
C LEU A 189 -6.62 -16.08 13.36
N GLY A 190 -5.84 -15.00 13.33
CA GLY A 190 -4.44 -15.12 13.75
C GLY A 190 -3.44 -15.47 12.64
N ILE A 191 -3.85 -15.59 11.38
CA ILE A 191 -3.05 -16.20 10.30
C ILE A 191 -3.12 -15.40 9.00
N VAL A 192 -2.11 -15.58 8.14
CA VAL A 192 -2.01 -14.86 6.87
C VAL A 192 -3.12 -15.28 5.91
N ARG A 193 -3.73 -14.29 5.28
CA ARG A 193 -4.79 -14.46 4.29
C ARG A 193 -4.42 -13.83 2.96
N ARG A 194 -4.97 -14.37 1.89
CA ARG A 194 -4.86 -13.81 0.55
C ARG A 194 -6.17 -13.15 0.13
N LYS A 195 -6.07 -12.28 -0.86
CA LYS A 195 -7.20 -11.80 -1.65
C LYS A 195 -7.52 -12.90 -2.72
N PRO A 196 -8.64 -12.87 -3.45
CA PRO A 196 -9.80 -11.98 -3.35
C PRO A 196 -10.75 -12.43 -2.24
N ALA A 197 -11.64 -11.54 -1.81
CA ALA A 197 -12.66 -11.86 -0.81
C ALA A 197 -13.87 -12.66 -1.36
N ARG A 198 -13.95 -12.90 -2.68
CA ARG A 198 -15.11 -13.53 -3.34
C ARG A 198 -14.77 -14.92 -3.87
N ALA A 199 -15.67 -15.88 -3.65
CA ALA A 199 -15.51 -17.27 -4.10
C ALA A 199 -15.52 -17.42 -5.64
N ASP A 200 -16.15 -16.50 -6.36
CA ASP A 200 -16.24 -16.49 -7.83
C ASP A 200 -15.02 -15.85 -8.53
N ALA A 201 -14.12 -15.22 -7.77
CA ALA A 201 -13.00 -14.50 -8.33
C ALA A 201 -11.77 -15.41 -8.44
N GLU A 202 -11.02 -15.28 -9.54
CA GLU A 202 -9.76 -15.99 -9.73
C GLU A 202 -8.79 -15.70 -8.56
N ALA A 203 -8.17 -16.76 -8.04
CA ALA A 203 -7.24 -16.66 -6.93
C ALA A 203 -6.12 -15.64 -7.22
N THR A 204 -5.71 -14.87 -6.20
CA THR A 204 -4.53 -14.01 -6.28
C THR A 204 -3.49 -14.42 -5.26
N ARG A 205 -2.26 -14.02 -5.55
CA ARG A 205 -1.13 -14.15 -4.62
C ARG A 205 -1.03 -12.94 -3.67
N SER A 206 -1.84 -11.90 -3.84
CA SER A 206 -1.76 -10.72 -2.99
C SER A 206 -2.29 -11.00 -1.58
N LYS A 207 -1.46 -10.68 -0.58
CA LYS A 207 -1.77 -10.85 0.84
C LYS A 207 -2.76 -9.78 1.28
N SER A 208 -3.49 -10.05 2.35
CA SER A 208 -4.44 -9.11 2.94
C SER A 208 -3.76 -7.79 3.34
N CYS A 209 -4.51 -6.68 3.37
CA CYS A 209 -3.98 -5.39 3.79
C CYS A 209 -3.56 -5.42 5.28
N SER A 210 -4.30 -6.14 6.12
CA SER A 210 -3.94 -6.45 7.51
C SER A 210 -2.53 -7.05 7.62
N ASP A 211 -2.25 -8.15 6.90
CA ASP A 211 -0.95 -8.82 6.97
C ASP A 211 0.19 -7.98 6.39
N LYS A 212 -0.12 -7.17 5.37
CA LYS A 212 0.85 -6.25 4.78
C LYS A 212 1.20 -5.12 5.75
N LEU A 213 0.23 -4.54 6.46
CA LEU A 213 0.47 -3.51 7.47
C LEU A 213 1.19 -4.09 8.70
N ALA A 214 0.84 -5.29 9.16
CA ALA A 214 1.55 -5.98 10.23
C ALA A 214 3.03 -6.20 9.87
N LEU A 215 3.34 -6.56 8.63
CA LEU A 215 4.72 -6.65 8.14
C LEU A 215 5.46 -5.29 8.17
N ARG A 216 4.73 -4.17 8.00
CA ARG A 216 5.32 -2.81 8.06
C ARG A 216 5.65 -2.36 9.48
N GLN A 217 5.04 -2.95 10.50
CA GLN A 217 5.43 -2.74 11.89
C GLN A 217 6.86 -3.20 12.17
N VAL A 218 7.41 -4.11 11.37
CA VAL A 218 8.79 -4.61 11.51
C VAL A 218 9.72 -4.04 10.43
N SER A 219 9.21 -3.93 9.20
CA SER A 219 10.03 -3.57 8.04
C SER A 219 9.98 -2.10 7.65
N SER A 220 9.39 -1.22 8.45
CA SER A 220 9.14 0.19 8.12
C SER A 220 8.24 0.40 6.88
N LEU A 221 7.79 1.64 6.71
CA LEU A 221 7.01 2.10 5.56
C LEU A 221 7.82 2.14 4.25
N LEU A 222 9.14 2.13 4.34
CA LEU A 222 10.02 2.28 3.18
C LEU A 222 9.90 1.08 2.25
N SER A 223 9.86 1.33 0.94
CA SER A 223 9.98 0.30 -0.08
C SER A 223 11.45 -0.07 -0.25
N TYR A 224 11.71 -1.06 -1.10
CA TYR A 224 13.07 -1.50 -1.36
C TYR A 224 13.89 -0.40 -2.05
N GLU A 225 13.27 0.26 -3.02
CA GLU A 225 13.82 1.40 -3.77
C GLU A 225 14.09 2.60 -2.86
N THR A 226 13.15 2.94 -1.98
CA THR A 226 13.31 4.06 -1.05
C THR A 226 14.31 3.75 0.06
N SER A 227 14.42 2.50 0.52
CA SER A 227 15.39 2.11 1.57
C SER A 227 16.86 2.19 1.11
N LEU A 228 17.13 2.30 -0.20
CA LEU A 228 18.47 2.62 -0.71
C LEU A 228 18.86 4.08 -0.44
N LEU A 229 17.87 4.97 -0.43
CA LEU A 229 18.06 6.40 -0.38
C LEU A 229 17.76 6.98 1.00
N VAL A 230 16.80 6.42 1.72
CA VAL A 230 16.33 6.88 3.03
C VAL A 230 16.66 5.84 4.10
N ALA A 231 17.38 6.27 5.13
CA ALA A 231 17.71 5.45 6.30
C ALA A 231 16.44 5.14 7.10
N VAL A 232 16.42 3.95 7.71
CA VAL A 232 15.34 3.58 8.62
C VAL A 232 15.56 4.23 9.98
N THR A 233 14.61 5.05 10.38
CA THR A 233 14.54 5.72 11.68
C THR A 233 13.13 5.52 12.26
N GLU A 234 12.88 6.01 13.47
CA GLU A 234 11.59 5.86 14.15
C GLU A 234 10.40 6.41 13.35
N ASN A 235 10.57 7.60 12.78
CA ASN A 235 9.62 8.28 11.90
C ASN A 235 9.36 7.57 10.56
N ALA A 236 10.10 6.50 10.23
CA ALA A 236 9.85 5.68 9.03
C ALA A 236 8.75 4.63 9.25
N TYR A 237 8.07 4.64 10.40
CA TYR A 237 6.96 3.75 10.76
C TYR A 237 5.66 4.55 10.89
N LEU A 238 4.52 3.85 10.96
CA LEU A 238 3.26 4.52 11.30
C LEU A 238 3.28 4.88 12.78
N GLU A 239 2.92 6.12 13.06
CA GLU A 239 2.57 6.57 14.41
C GLU A 239 1.16 6.09 14.78
N GLY A 240 0.25 6.12 13.80
CA GLY A 240 -1.11 5.65 13.99
C GLY A 240 -1.91 5.46 12.72
N ILE A 241 -3.01 4.73 12.86
CA ILE A 241 -4.07 4.62 11.86
C ILE A 241 -5.36 5.22 12.40
N VAL A 242 -6.06 5.97 11.56
CA VAL A 242 -7.28 6.70 11.88
C VAL A 242 -8.43 6.09 11.07
N LEU A 243 -9.49 5.63 11.73
CA LEU A 243 -10.62 4.97 11.07
C LEU A 243 -11.97 5.41 11.68
N PRO A 244 -13.10 5.19 10.98
CA PRO A 244 -14.41 5.22 11.61
C PRO A 244 -14.45 4.26 12.80
N GLU A 245 -15.09 4.66 13.89
CA GLU A 245 -15.22 3.80 15.08
C GLU A 245 -15.91 2.45 14.79
N THR A 246 -16.83 2.42 13.82
CA THR A 246 -17.51 1.20 13.34
C THR A 246 -16.59 0.23 12.60
N GLU A 247 -15.43 0.69 12.15
CA GLU A 247 -14.43 -0.11 11.43
C GLU A 247 -13.29 -0.59 12.37
N ILE A 248 -13.46 -0.38 13.68
CA ILE A 248 -12.48 -0.77 14.70
C ILE A 248 -13.06 -1.87 15.58
N THR A 249 -12.40 -3.02 15.60
CA THR A 249 -12.71 -4.11 16.54
C THR A 249 -11.58 -4.23 17.54
N ALA A 250 -11.86 -3.99 18.83
CA ALA A 250 -10.82 -3.99 19.86
C ALA A 250 -10.02 -5.31 19.85
N VAL A 251 -10.72 -6.45 19.77
CA VAL A 251 -10.11 -7.78 19.72
C VAL A 251 -9.36 -8.02 18.39
N GLY A 252 -9.94 -7.62 17.26
CA GLY A 252 -9.34 -7.85 15.95
C GLY A 252 -8.07 -7.02 15.74
N TYR A 253 -8.05 -5.76 16.17
CA TYR A 253 -6.88 -4.90 16.08
C TYR A 253 -5.81 -5.26 17.12
N ALA A 254 -6.19 -5.59 18.36
CA ALA A 254 -5.25 -6.07 19.37
C ALA A 254 -4.54 -7.35 18.90
N ARG A 255 -5.29 -8.31 18.34
CA ARG A 255 -4.71 -9.50 17.72
C ARG A 255 -3.85 -9.13 16.51
N CYS A 256 -4.36 -8.34 15.57
CA CYS A 256 -3.71 -8.13 14.29
C CYS A 256 -2.43 -7.29 14.38
N PHE A 257 -2.45 -6.21 15.17
CA PHE A 257 -1.41 -5.17 15.21
C PHE A 257 -0.84 -4.90 16.60
N GLY A 258 -1.49 -5.38 17.67
CA GLY A 258 -1.06 -5.16 19.04
C GLY A 258 0.25 -5.87 19.38
N GLU A 259 0.94 -5.36 20.41
CA GLU A 259 2.21 -5.94 20.88
C GLU A 259 2.07 -7.36 21.42
N GLU A 260 0.91 -7.67 22.00
CA GLU A 260 0.57 -9.01 22.51
C GLU A 260 -0.20 -9.85 21.46
N GLY A 261 -0.28 -9.34 20.23
CA GLY A 261 -1.00 -9.97 19.14
C GLY A 261 -0.20 -11.03 18.39
N ARG A 262 -0.54 -11.23 17.12
CA ARG A 262 0.10 -12.24 16.24
C ARG A 262 1.60 -12.04 16.08
N MET A 263 2.09 -10.82 16.31
CA MET A 263 3.50 -10.43 16.15
C MET A 263 4.27 -10.41 17.48
N ALA A 264 3.67 -10.85 18.60
CA ALA A 264 4.26 -10.72 19.94
C ALA A 264 5.65 -11.33 20.10
N ALA A 265 5.95 -12.41 19.37
CA ALA A 265 7.27 -13.05 19.37
C ALA A 265 8.42 -12.15 18.85
N LEU A 266 8.09 -10.99 18.26
CA LEU A 266 9.06 -10.01 17.75
C LEU A 266 9.15 -8.76 18.64
N LYS A 267 8.36 -8.67 19.70
CA LYS A 267 8.40 -7.56 20.65
C LYS A 267 9.80 -7.44 21.24
N GLY A 268 10.34 -6.21 21.25
CA GLY A 268 11.70 -5.93 21.73
C GLY A 268 12.84 -6.37 20.80
N ARG A 269 12.55 -7.13 19.74
CA ARG A 269 13.57 -7.57 18.78
C ARG A 269 13.98 -6.45 17.84
N GLU A 270 15.26 -6.43 17.49
CA GLU A 270 15.88 -5.41 16.63
C GLU A 270 16.80 -6.05 15.58
N TRP A 271 16.88 -5.41 14.42
CA TRP A 271 17.75 -5.74 13.28
C TRP A 271 18.41 -4.43 12.81
N SER A 272 19.41 -3.95 13.56
CA SER A 272 20.19 -2.72 13.33
C SER A 272 19.37 -1.56 12.73
N GLY A 273 18.48 -0.98 13.54
CA GLY A 273 17.57 0.10 13.13
C GLY A 273 16.16 -0.35 12.73
N TYR A 274 15.99 -1.57 12.22
CA TYR A 274 14.66 -2.16 12.07
C TYR A 274 14.19 -2.78 13.38
N ARG A 275 12.91 -2.61 13.73
CA ARG A 275 12.33 -3.25 14.92
C ARG A 275 10.82 -3.33 14.81
N PHE A 276 10.20 -4.19 15.63
CA PHE A 276 8.75 -4.16 15.78
C PHE A 276 8.32 -2.84 16.46
N ARG A 277 7.45 -2.08 15.80
CA ARG A 277 6.81 -0.86 16.29
C ARG A 277 5.31 -0.97 16.14
N ALA A 278 4.62 -1.08 17.28
CA ALA A 278 3.18 -0.91 17.31
C ALA A 278 2.81 0.53 16.93
N PHE A 279 1.61 0.69 16.38
CA PHE A 279 1.05 2.00 16.07
C PHE A 279 -0.28 2.17 16.80
N THR A 280 -0.66 3.42 17.04
CA THR A 280 -1.93 3.74 17.69
C THR A 280 -3.11 3.57 16.73
N VAL A 281 -4.28 3.21 17.27
CA VAL A 281 -5.54 3.17 16.51
C VAL A 281 -6.42 4.29 17.05
N LEU A 282 -6.78 5.24 16.19
CA LEU A 282 -7.57 6.40 16.53
C LEU A 282 -8.93 6.32 15.83
N SER A 283 -10.00 6.63 16.56
CA SER A 283 -11.35 6.61 16.03
C SER A 283 -11.83 8.00 15.60
N VAL A 284 -12.65 8.01 14.56
CA VAL A 284 -13.46 9.15 14.12
C VAL A 284 -14.94 8.77 14.33
N PRO A 285 -15.78 9.66 14.89
CA PRO A 285 -17.20 9.39 15.05
C PRO A 285 -17.84 8.96 13.73
N ARG A 286 -18.69 7.93 13.77
CA ARG A 286 -19.35 7.38 12.59
C ARG A 286 -20.12 8.46 11.82
N GLU A 287 -20.92 9.26 12.54
CA GLU A 287 -21.79 10.29 11.96
C GLU A 287 -21.00 11.31 11.13
N GLU A 288 -19.77 11.64 11.54
CA GLU A 288 -18.90 12.53 10.80
C GLU A 288 -18.44 11.90 9.49
N VAL A 289 -18.05 10.62 9.50
CA VAL A 289 -17.61 9.93 8.28
C VAL A 289 -18.78 9.69 7.33
N ASP A 290 -19.96 9.38 7.84
CA ASP A 290 -21.17 9.19 7.02
C ASP A 290 -21.52 10.46 6.21
N VAL A 291 -21.27 11.65 6.78
CA VAL A 291 -21.42 12.94 6.07
C VAL A 291 -20.31 13.17 5.05
N LEU A 292 -19.07 12.80 5.37
CA LEU A 292 -17.91 13.01 4.51
C LEU A 292 -17.80 12.01 3.35
N TRP A 293 -18.29 10.78 3.52
CA TRP A 293 -17.97 9.66 2.64
C TRP A 293 -19.16 9.09 1.84
N ALA A 294 -19.50 9.78 0.75
CA ALA A 294 -20.55 9.34 -0.18
C ALA A 294 -20.22 8.07 -0.99
N PHE A 295 -19.05 7.46 -0.82
CA PHE A 295 -18.61 6.27 -1.58
C PHE A 295 -18.37 5.03 -0.70
N GLY A 296 -18.86 5.07 0.54
CA GLY A 296 -18.85 3.94 1.46
C GLY A 296 -19.74 2.79 1.00
N LYS A 297 -19.53 1.62 1.60
CA LYS A 297 -20.43 0.48 1.43
C LYS A 297 -21.72 0.80 2.20
N GLU A 298 -22.88 0.70 1.56
CA GLU A 298 -24.16 0.78 2.29
C GLU A 298 -24.25 -0.40 3.26
N GLU A 299 -24.60 -0.11 4.51
CA GLU A 299 -25.07 -1.14 5.42
C GLU A 299 -26.38 -1.70 4.87
N SER A 300 -26.44 -3.01 4.64
CA SER A 300 -27.72 -3.67 4.43
C SER A 300 -28.61 -3.32 5.63
N THR A 301 -29.76 -2.71 5.38
CA THR A 301 -30.80 -2.32 6.34
C THR A 301 -31.45 -3.49 7.09
N ALA A 302 -30.69 -4.55 7.39
CA ALA A 302 -31.14 -5.71 8.15
C ALA A 302 -31.11 -5.47 9.67
N SER A 303 -30.39 -4.47 10.17
CA SER A 303 -30.29 -4.20 11.63
C SER A 303 -31.23 -3.13 12.17
N LEU A 304 -32.01 -2.43 11.32
CA LEU A 304 -32.87 -1.31 11.79
C LEU A 304 -34.33 -1.31 11.28
N SER A 305 -34.81 -2.35 10.59
CA SER A 305 -36.24 -2.43 10.29
C SER A 305 -36.83 -3.82 10.41
N LEU A 306 -37.53 -4.04 11.53
CA LEU A 306 -38.75 -4.87 11.60
C LEU A 306 -39.85 -4.23 10.73
N ARG A 307 -39.61 -4.11 9.41
CA ARG A 307 -40.65 -3.81 8.42
C ARG A 307 -40.41 -4.69 7.21
N SER A 308 -41.33 -5.63 7.07
CA SER A 308 -41.56 -6.43 5.87
C SER A 308 -41.74 -5.52 4.66
N ASP A 309 -40.75 -5.46 3.78
CA ASP A 309 -40.94 -5.38 2.33
C ASP A 309 -39.60 -5.65 1.62
N LYS A 310 -39.41 -6.91 1.21
CA LYS A 310 -38.23 -7.44 0.50
C LYS A 310 -38.32 -7.16 -1.01
N SER A 311 -38.23 -5.89 -1.45
CA SER A 311 -38.25 -5.63 -2.91
C SER A 311 -37.31 -4.55 -3.47
N SER A 312 -36.46 -3.87 -2.70
CA SER A 312 -35.50 -2.93 -3.31
C SER A 312 -34.22 -2.62 -2.51
N ALA A 313 -33.52 -3.62 -1.96
CA ALA A 313 -32.13 -3.41 -1.57
C ALA A 313 -31.31 -3.12 -2.85
N GLY A 314 -30.84 -1.88 -3.02
CA GLY A 314 -30.09 -1.46 -4.19
C GLY A 314 -28.86 -2.34 -4.43
N LYS A 315 -28.62 -2.75 -5.68
CA LYS A 315 -27.42 -3.54 -6.01
C LYS A 315 -26.19 -2.68 -5.77
N SER A 316 -25.21 -3.19 -5.02
CA SER A 316 -23.96 -2.48 -4.72
C SER A 316 -22.74 -3.31 -5.11
N LYS A 317 -21.72 -2.69 -5.73
CA LYS A 317 -20.52 -3.39 -6.22
C LYS A 317 -19.23 -2.59 -5.94
N PRO A 318 -18.07 -3.25 -5.73
CA PRO A 318 -16.80 -2.55 -5.64
C PRO A 318 -16.48 -1.82 -6.95
N ALA A 319 -16.04 -0.56 -6.84
CA ALA A 319 -15.64 0.26 -7.97
C ALA A 319 -14.53 -0.40 -8.78
N VAL A 320 -14.58 -0.23 -10.10
CA VAL A 320 -13.49 -0.66 -11.01
C VAL A 320 -12.34 0.34 -10.98
N VAL A 321 -12.67 1.60 -10.79
CA VAL A 321 -11.74 2.72 -10.77
C VAL A 321 -11.09 2.85 -9.40
N SER A 322 -9.82 3.25 -9.40
CA SER A 322 -9.02 3.51 -8.22
C SER A 322 -8.29 4.84 -8.42
N ALA A 323 -8.43 5.76 -7.48
CA ALA A 323 -7.80 7.07 -7.55
C ALA A 323 -6.42 7.02 -6.90
N VAL A 324 -5.48 7.78 -7.46
CA VAL A 324 -4.17 8.05 -6.84
C VAL A 324 -3.91 9.54 -6.96
N TRP A 325 -3.64 10.18 -5.84
CA TRP A 325 -3.12 11.54 -5.76
C TRP A 325 -1.95 11.59 -4.78
N VAL A 326 -0.92 12.35 -5.14
CA VAL A 326 0.25 12.60 -4.29
C VAL A 326 0.58 14.07 -4.38
N ALA A 327 0.84 14.69 -3.23
CA ALA A 327 1.33 16.07 -3.16
C ALA A 327 2.68 16.21 -3.87
N ALA A 328 2.93 17.37 -4.48
CA ALA A 328 4.26 17.70 -5.00
C ALA A 328 5.24 17.97 -3.85
N PRO A 329 6.56 17.81 -4.08
CA PRO A 329 7.55 18.37 -3.16
C PRO A 329 7.45 19.91 -3.10
N GLU A 330 8.09 20.50 -2.08
CA GLU A 330 7.93 21.92 -1.72
C GLU A 330 8.42 22.90 -2.81
N ARG A 331 9.34 22.48 -3.69
CA ARG A 331 9.73 23.21 -4.92
C ARG A 331 9.34 22.46 -6.19
N ASP A 332 9.09 23.22 -7.26
CA ASP A 332 8.84 22.66 -8.59
C ASP A 332 10.13 22.03 -9.11
N VAL A 333 10.19 20.70 -9.14
CA VAL A 333 11.19 20.01 -9.96
C VAL A 333 10.66 20.00 -11.39
N SER A 334 10.74 21.15 -12.05
CA SER A 334 10.22 21.36 -13.39
C SER A 334 11.14 20.76 -14.44
N ASP A 335 11.09 19.43 -14.60
CA ASP A 335 11.55 18.79 -15.84
C ASP A 335 10.42 18.85 -16.89
N GLY A 336 10.10 20.08 -17.34
CA GLY A 336 9.28 20.31 -18.54
C GLY A 336 7.82 19.85 -18.52
N VAL A 337 7.26 19.43 -17.37
CA VAL A 337 5.83 19.07 -17.25
C VAL A 337 5.03 20.31 -16.81
N LYS A 338 4.03 20.69 -17.62
CA LYS A 338 3.08 21.79 -17.32
C LYS A 338 2.63 21.71 -15.86
N ALA A 339 2.68 22.84 -15.14
CA ALA A 339 2.27 22.98 -13.74
C ALA A 339 1.01 22.14 -13.47
N LEU A 340 1.16 21.10 -12.64
CA LEU A 340 0.05 20.26 -12.25
C LEU A 340 -0.94 21.10 -11.44
N PRO A 341 -2.26 20.93 -11.62
CA PRO A 341 -3.26 21.72 -10.93
C PRO A 341 -3.07 21.63 -9.41
N LYS A 342 -3.21 22.77 -8.72
CA LYS A 342 -3.31 22.77 -7.26
C LYS A 342 -4.64 22.14 -6.87
N LEU A 343 -4.59 21.16 -5.98
CA LEU A 343 -5.75 20.52 -5.39
C LEU A 343 -5.89 21.09 -3.98
N CYS A 344 -6.98 21.80 -3.64
CA CYS A 344 -7.16 22.50 -2.35
C CYS A 344 -5.90 23.26 -1.88
N GLY A 345 -5.35 24.11 -2.76
CA GLY A 345 -4.15 24.92 -2.48
C GLY A 345 -2.80 24.18 -2.50
N VAL A 346 -2.78 22.84 -2.48
CA VAL A 346 -1.54 22.04 -2.51
C VAL A 346 -1.20 21.65 -3.94
N LYS A 347 0.07 21.82 -4.32
CA LYS A 347 0.55 21.40 -5.64
C LYS A 347 0.42 19.88 -5.78
N THR A 348 -0.11 19.43 -6.92
CA THR A 348 -0.20 18.00 -7.22
C THR A 348 1.14 17.52 -7.78
N GLY A 349 1.72 16.46 -7.24
CA GLY A 349 2.93 15.82 -7.77
C GLY A 349 2.60 14.63 -8.67
N LEU A 350 1.55 13.88 -8.30
CA LEU A 350 1.04 12.77 -9.10
C LEU A 350 -0.49 12.76 -9.04
N TYR A 351 -1.12 12.53 -10.17
CA TYR A 351 -2.54 12.18 -10.25
C TYR A 351 -2.76 11.11 -11.31
N GLU A 352 -3.31 9.98 -10.92
CA GLU A 352 -3.61 8.87 -11.80
C GLU A 352 -4.99 8.28 -11.49
N THR A 353 -5.69 7.88 -12.54
CA THR A 353 -6.87 7.01 -12.44
C THR A 353 -6.43 5.61 -12.85
N ILE A 354 -6.55 4.64 -11.96
CA ILE A 354 -6.11 3.26 -12.15
C ILE A 354 -7.29 2.36 -12.46
N ILE A 355 -7.15 1.53 -13.49
CA ILE A 355 -8.09 0.47 -13.86
C ILE A 355 -7.27 -0.78 -14.18
N ASN A 356 -7.62 -1.91 -13.54
CA ASN A 356 -6.93 -3.19 -13.72
C ASN A 356 -5.40 -3.10 -13.53
N GLY A 357 -4.96 -2.30 -12.56
CA GLY A 357 -3.54 -2.17 -12.21
C GLY A 357 -2.69 -1.31 -13.16
N VAL A 358 -3.29 -0.64 -14.14
CA VAL A 358 -2.62 0.31 -15.06
C VAL A 358 -3.39 1.63 -15.12
N LYS A 359 -2.80 2.68 -15.70
CA LYS A 359 -3.50 3.96 -15.94
C LYS A 359 -4.70 3.75 -16.86
N GLN A 360 -5.82 4.39 -16.54
CA GLN A 360 -7.05 4.41 -17.32
C GLN A 360 -6.75 4.66 -18.80
N GLY A 361 -7.41 3.89 -19.67
CA GLY A 361 -7.17 3.91 -21.12
C GLY A 361 -6.07 2.95 -21.60
N ASN A 362 -5.43 2.19 -20.71
CA ASN A 362 -4.42 1.18 -21.05
C ASN A 362 -4.86 -0.23 -20.67
N ARG A 363 -4.15 -1.25 -21.20
CA ARG A 363 -4.47 -2.66 -21.00
C ARG A 363 -3.36 -3.34 -20.19
N ALA A 364 -3.75 -4.07 -19.14
CA ALA A 364 -2.82 -4.87 -18.34
C ALA A 364 -2.37 -6.16 -19.04
N SER A 365 -3.13 -6.64 -20.04
CA SER A 365 -2.76 -7.80 -20.85
C SER A 365 -1.56 -7.55 -21.77
N GLU A 366 -1.36 -6.29 -22.15
CA GLU A 366 -0.27 -5.82 -23.02
C GLU A 366 0.35 -4.57 -22.39
N PRO A 367 1.04 -4.72 -21.23
CA PRO A 367 1.49 -3.58 -20.47
C PRO A 367 2.61 -2.86 -21.22
N MET A 368 2.51 -1.53 -21.26
CA MET A 368 3.48 -0.64 -21.86
C MET A 368 3.93 0.41 -20.87
N ALA A 369 5.15 0.92 -21.01
CA ALA A 369 5.71 1.99 -20.18
C ALA A 369 4.75 3.20 -20.02
N ARG A 370 4.09 3.61 -21.10
CA ARG A 370 3.14 4.76 -21.08
C ARG A 370 1.92 4.52 -20.17
N GLY A 371 1.44 3.27 -20.12
CA GLY A 371 0.27 2.86 -19.35
C GLY A 371 0.59 2.44 -17.92
N ALA A 372 1.85 2.14 -17.62
CA ALA A 372 2.30 1.80 -16.27
C ALA A 372 2.13 2.99 -15.32
N SER A 373 1.49 2.77 -14.18
CA SER A 373 1.40 3.73 -13.08
C SER A 373 2.80 4.15 -12.63
N ALA A 374 2.97 5.42 -12.25
CA ALA A 374 4.18 5.90 -11.57
C ALA A 374 4.49 5.10 -10.29
N LEU A 375 3.45 4.49 -9.69
CA LEU A 375 3.57 3.62 -8.54
C LEU A 375 3.94 2.18 -8.91
N SER A 376 4.13 1.79 -10.17
CA SER A 376 4.55 0.43 -10.54
C SER A 376 6.00 0.14 -10.11
N ARG A 377 6.39 -1.14 -10.02
CA ARG A 377 7.76 -1.50 -9.56
C ARG A 377 8.82 -0.97 -10.52
N ALA A 378 8.58 -1.09 -11.82
CA ALA A 378 9.50 -0.57 -12.82
C ALA A 378 9.66 0.96 -12.69
N ARG A 379 8.55 1.70 -12.51
CA ARG A 379 8.60 3.16 -12.37
C ARG A 379 9.29 3.63 -11.08
N LEU A 380 9.03 2.98 -9.94
CA LEU A 380 9.71 3.31 -8.69
C LEU A 380 11.22 3.00 -8.76
N TRP A 381 11.62 1.87 -9.35
CA TRP A 381 13.03 1.56 -9.57
C TRP A 381 13.68 2.56 -10.53
N GLY A 382 13.00 2.91 -11.62
CA GLY A 382 13.47 3.93 -12.56
C GLY A 382 13.70 5.29 -11.89
N LEU A 383 12.77 5.73 -11.04
CA LEU A 383 12.89 6.97 -10.27
C LEU A 383 14.07 6.91 -9.27
N ALA A 384 14.25 5.80 -8.56
CA ALA A 384 15.40 5.63 -7.68
C ALA A 384 16.73 5.68 -8.45
N ARG A 385 16.79 5.05 -9.63
CA ARG A 385 17.97 5.15 -10.52
C ARG A 385 18.22 6.59 -10.96
N GLU A 386 17.19 7.33 -11.36
CA GLU A 386 17.33 8.74 -11.77
C GLU A 386 17.92 9.60 -10.65
N ILE A 387 17.49 9.39 -9.40
CA ILE A 387 18.03 10.10 -8.24
C ILE A 387 19.50 9.74 -8.00
N VAL A 388 19.83 8.45 -7.90
CA VAL A 388 21.21 7.98 -7.69
C VAL A 388 22.14 8.45 -8.80
N CYS A 389 21.69 8.39 -10.06
CA CYS A 389 22.52 8.79 -11.20
C CYS A 389 22.70 10.31 -11.34
N GLY A 390 21.78 11.10 -10.77
CA GLY A 390 21.83 12.56 -10.76
C GLY A 390 22.73 13.16 -9.66
N GLU A 391 23.19 12.36 -8.68
CA GLU A 391 24.14 12.82 -7.68
C GLU A 391 25.53 13.11 -8.29
N LYS A 392 26.28 14.05 -7.69
CA LYS A 392 27.60 14.50 -8.18
C LYS A 392 28.60 13.33 -8.22
N GLN A 393 29.47 13.32 -9.24
CA GLN A 393 30.48 12.27 -9.43
C GLN A 393 31.36 12.10 -8.18
N GLY A 394 31.42 10.88 -7.63
CA GLY A 394 32.29 10.49 -6.52
C GLY A 394 31.55 9.93 -5.30
N GLU A 395 30.28 10.30 -5.09
CA GLU A 395 29.42 9.74 -4.04
C GLU A 395 28.60 8.56 -4.61
N GLY A 396 28.45 7.47 -3.85
CA GLY A 396 27.46 6.42 -4.16
C GLY A 396 27.81 5.44 -5.28
N SER A 397 29.09 5.13 -5.54
CA SER A 397 29.48 4.13 -6.54
C SER A 397 28.79 2.77 -6.34
N VAL A 398 28.57 2.36 -5.09
CA VAL A 398 27.84 1.13 -4.74
C VAL A 398 26.37 1.23 -5.12
N LEU A 399 25.69 2.34 -4.77
CA LEU A 399 24.29 2.58 -5.12
C LEU A 399 24.09 2.59 -6.63
N ARG A 400 25.02 3.19 -7.38
CA ARG A 400 24.99 3.22 -8.85
C ARG A 400 25.03 1.80 -9.43
N GLY A 401 25.94 0.95 -8.96
CA GLY A 401 25.99 -0.45 -9.36
C GLY A 401 24.67 -1.18 -9.14
N ILE A 402 24.08 -1.01 -7.94
CA ILE A 402 22.80 -1.62 -7.57
C ILE A 402 21.67 -1.18 -8.51
N VAL A 403 21.50 0.12 -8.76
CA VAL A 403 20.37 0.62 -9.56
C VAL A 403 20.50 0.32 -11.05
N GLU A 404 21.71 -0.05 -11.51
CA GLU A 404 22.02 -0.47 -12.88
C GLU A 404 21.91 -1.99 -13.10
N ALA A 405 21.48 -2.75 -12.09
CA ALA A 405 21.22 -4.18 -12.19
C ALA A 405 20.37 -4.56 -13.42
N ARG A 406 20.64 -5.74 -13.99
CA ARG A 406 20.04 -6.19 -15.26
C ARG A 406 18.60 -6.67 -15.10
N SER A 407 18.21 -7.03 -13.88
CA SER A 407 16.85 -7.47 -13.57
C SER A 407 16.40 -6.96 -12.20
N TYR A 408 15.10 -6.88 -11.97
CA TYR A 408 14.55 -6.51 -10.66
C TYR A 408 14.93 -7.52 -9.56
N ARG A 409 15.09 -8.80 -9.92
CA ARG A 409 15.61 -9.82 -9.01
C ARG A 409 17.05 -9.52 -8.60
N GLU A 410 17.90 -9.20 -9.56
CA GLU A 410 19.30 -8.83 -9.32
C GLU A 410 19.40 -7.54 -8.52
N PHE A 411 18.65 -6.50 -8.89
CA PHE A 411 18.52 -5.25 -8.12
C PHE A 411 18.24 -5.53 -6.63
N LYS A 412 17.28 -6.39 -6.35
CA LYS A 412 16.99 -6.80 -4.97
C LYS A 412 18.14 -7.59 -4.34
N LYS A 413 18.75 -8.52 -5.06
CA LYS A 413 19.85 -9.32 -4.54
C LYS A 413 21.07 -8.45 -4.21
N GLU A 414 21.54 -7.65 -5.16
CA GLU A 414 22.72 -6.80 -5.03
C GLU A 414 22.57 -5.80 -3.90
N ALA A 415 21.43 -5.12 -3.82
CA ALA A 415 21.19 -4.18 -2.75
C ALA A 415 21.22 -4.84 -1.36
N THR A 416 20.77 -6.09 -1.22
CA THR A 416 20.87 -6.82 0.05
C THR A 416 22.33 -7.16 0.36
N VAL A 417 23.11 -7.56 -0.65
CA VAL A 417 24.50 -8.00 -0.47
C VAL A 417 25.42 -6.81 -0.19
N LEU A 418 25.17 -5.68 -0.84
CA LEU A 418 26.06 -4.53 -0.84
C LEU A 418 25.66 -3.44 0.18
N THR A 419 24.48 -3.53 0.80
CA THR A 419 24.08 -2.58 1.84
C THR A 419 23.63 -3.31 3.11
N GLY A 420 24.34 -3.06 4.21
CA GLY A 420 24.04 -3.70 5.50
C GLY A 420 22.61 -3.42 5.99
N SER A 421 22.09 -2.21 5.74
CA SER A 421 20.71 -1.86 6.08
C SER A 421 19.68 -2.74 5.37
N LEU A 422 19.82 -3.03 4.08
CA LEU A 422 18.87 -3.89 3.36
C LEU A 422 19.04 -5.37 3.70
N GLU A 423 20.23 -5.81 4.08
CA GLU A 423 20.41 -7.13 4.69
C GLU A 423 19.59 -7.25 5.97
N GLN A 424 19.66 -6.26 6.86
CA GLN A 424 18.88 -6.27 8.11
C GLN A 424 17.38 -6.15 7.84
N ARG A 425 16.97 -5.36 6.85
CA ARG A 425 15.59 -5.33 6.37
C ARG A 425 15.12 -6.73 5.95
N LYS A 426 15.94 -7.47 5.20
CA LYS A 426 15.62 -8.83 4.74
C LYS A 426 15.49 -9.79 5.92
N ASN A 427 16.37 -9.70 6.92
CA ASN A 427 16.30 -10.51 8.13
C ASN A 427 15.03 -10.20 8.93
N ALA A 428 14.72 -8.92 9.15
CA ALA A 428 13.50 -8.46 9.81
C ALA A 428 12.23 -8.97 9.10
N VAL A 429 12.19 -8.86 7.77
CA VAL A 429 11.07 -9.37 6.95
C VAL A 429 10.97 -10.89 6.98
N ARG A 430 12.09 -11.63 6.98
CA ARG A 430 12.10 -13.09 7.09
C ARG A 430 11.48 -13.52 8.41
N ASP A 431 11.94 -12.93 9.49
CA ASP A 431 11.51 -13.29 10.84
C ASP A 431 10.04 -12.88 11.08
N ALA A 432 9.61 -11.73 10.56
CA ALA A 432 8.21 -11.32 10.54
C ALA A 432 7.31 -12.32 9.79
N LYS A 433 7.75 -12.81 8.63
CA LYS A 433 7.00 -13.81 7.86
C LYS A 433 6.94 -15.18 8.53
N ALA A 434 7.97 -15.55 9.31
CA ALA A 434 7.96 -16.79 10.08
C ALA A 434 6.91 -16.74 11.21
N VAL A 435 6.72 -15.58 11.83
CA VAL A 435 5.70 -15.34 12.85
C VAL A 435 4.31 -15.21 12.24
N LEU A 436 4.19 -14.56 11.08
CA LEU A 436 2.98 -14.51 10.27
C LEU A 436 2.74 -15.83 9.53
N LYS A 437 2.22 -16.82 10.26
CA LYS A 437 1.92 -18.19 9.77
C LYS A 437 1.16 -18.17 8.43
N GLY A 438 1.63 -18.97 7.46
CA GLY A 438 1.02 -19.09 6.12
C GLY A 438 1.52 -18.08 5.08
N TRP A 439 2.61 -17.34 5.34
CA TRP A 439 3.15 -16.40 4.36
C TRP A 439 3.89 -17.09 3.21
N THR A 440 3.25 -17.16 2.04
CA THR A 440 3.92 -17.61 0.80
C THR A 440 4.45 -16.44 -0.03
N PRO A 441 5.72 -16.42 -0.49
CA PRO A 441 6.23 -15.37 -1.36
C PRO A 441 5.48 -15.24 -2.69
N ASN A 442 5.38 -14.01 -3.21
CA ASN A 442 4.90 -13.78 -4.57
C ASN A 442 6.09 -13.96 -5.53
N ILE A 443 5.98 -14.92 -6.45
CA ILE A 443 7.01 -15.22 -7.46
C ILE A 443 6.49 -14.93 -8.87
N ARG A 444 7.40 -14.98 -9.86
CA ARG A 444 7.14 -14.91 -11.32
C ARG A 444 6.97 -13.52 -11.95
N ASP A 445 7.41 -12.44 -11.32
CA ASP A 445 7.49 -11.13 -12.00
C ASP A 445 8.69 -10.31 -11.49
N GLU A 446 9.90 -10.88 -11.57
CA GLU A 446 11.16 -10.21 -11.17
C GLU A 446 12.26 -10.30 -12.24
N GLU A 447 12.04 -11.07 -13.31
CA GLU A 447 13.00 -11.31 -14.41
C GLU A 447 12.82 -10.28 -15.55
N TRP A 448 12.95 -9.00 -15.22
CA TRP A 448 12.84 -7.87 -16.16
C TRP A 448 13.76 -6.73 -15.68
N GLY A 449 14.38 -5.98 -16.59
CA GLY A 449 15.18 -4.80 -16.25
C GLY A 449 14.47 -3.49 -16.60
N LEU A 450 15.11 -2.35 -16.35
CA LEU A 450 14.53 -1.02 -16.59
C LEU A 450 14.29 -0.69 -18.07
N GLU A 451 14.79 -1.52 -18.98
CA GLU A 451 14.54 -1.40 -20.40
C GLU A 451 13.06 -1.58 -20.78
N VAL A 452 12.23 -2.16 -19.89
CA VAL A 452 10.76 -2.20 -20.04
C VAL A 452 10.12 -0.80 -20.02
N LEU A 453 10.83 0.22 -19.52
CA LEU A 453 10.38 1.61 -19.52
C LEU A 453 10.70 2.35 -20.83
N VAL A 454 11.52 1.77 -21.71
CA VAL A 454 11.92 2.37 -22.98
C VAL A 454 10.92 2.02 -24.07
N ASP A 455 10.41 3.02 -24.79
CA ASP A 455 9.50 2.79 -25.91
C ASP A 455 10.20 1.97 -27.02
N PRO A 456 9.63 0.83 -27.47
CA PRO A 456 10.19 0.02 -28.55
C PRO A 456 10.47 0.82 -29.84
N LYS A 457 9.72 1.88 -30.13
CA LYS A 457 9.95 2.75 -31.30
C LYS A 457 11.21 3.61 -31.17
N LYS A 458 11.62 3.96 -29.95
CA LYS A 458 12.87 4.68 -29.69
C LYS A 458 14.09 3.76 -29.83
N ARG A 459 13.95 2.46 -29.54
CA ARG A 459 15.01 1.46 -29.75
C ARG A 459 15.42 1.28 -31.21
N LYS A 460 14.47 1.39 -32.15
CA LYS A 460 14.73 1.25 -33.60
C LYS A 460 15.41 2.47 -34.25
N ARG A 461 15.52 3.60 -33.54
CA ARG A 461 16.14 4.84 -34.07
C ARG A 461 17.59 5.05 -33.63
N GLY A 462 18.13 4.14 -32.82
CA GLY A 462 19.52 4.20 -32.32
C GLY A 462 20.34 2.97 -32.69
N LEU A 463 19.90 2.20 -33.69
CA LEU A 463 20.65 1.13 -34.35
C LEU A 463 21.01 1.58 -35.76
#